data_AF-A0A182MSL3-F1
#
_entry.id   AF-A0A182MSL3-F1
#
_cell.length_a   1.000
_cell.length_b   1.000
_cell.length_c   1.000
_cell.angle_alpha   90.00
_cell.angle_beta   90.00
_cell.angle_gamma   90.00
#
_symmetry.space_group_name_H-M   'P 1'
#
loop_
_entity.id
_entity.type
_entity.pdbx_description
1 polymer ?
#
loop_
_entity_poly.entity_id
_entity_poly.type
_entity_poly.pdbx_seq_one_letter_code
_entity_poly.pdbx_strand_id
1 'polypeptide(L)'
;LEACFVHTPRKGPQVVTLILSALSVIRRVYIDFVVYSQYQHSRTYLFGTTIDYCEYIASTESYTNPVAKIVYAVAMQKFPHALLKCPASGVPLFMRKFDCIREPGSSWNVLECSLKNPRHSAQLLNIAVNIDQTIPKVYITTNVYVKQRQHLMFLYGTTFEYCEFLMHNDTRQTNPVAVLIYNYAKFNFPQLLKPCPVEGIYNVSDLRVDKNLIPPFVTPGAYFSTQRFHNKRNETFFAYEAEFSVAAPSIFNRTMTMFALK
;
A
#
# COMPACT_ATOMS: atom_id res chain seq x y z
N LEU A 1 11.95 3.97 15.53
CA LEU A 1 13.26 3.40 15.15
C LEU A 1 13.26 1.97 15.64
N GLU A 2 13.28 0.99 14.73
CA GLU A 2 13.24 -0.43 15.08
C GLU A 2 14.65 -1.01 15.19
N ALA A 3 15.60 -0.54 14.38
CA ALA A 3 17.01 -0.91 14.50
C ALA A 3 17.92 0.19 13.97
N CYS A 4 19.05 0.40 14.64
CA CYS A 4 20.17 1.20 14.14
C CYS A 4 21.46 0.51 14.60
N PHE A 5 22.21 -0.10 13.68
CA PHE A 5 23.48 -0.74 14.03
C PHE A 5 24.51 -0.58 12.93
N VAL A 6 25.77 -0.48 13.34
CA VAL A 6 26.92 -0.42 12.45
C VAL A 6 27.64 -1.76 12.52
N HIS A 7 27.72 -2.44 11.39
CA HIS A 7 28.49 -3.67 11.23
C HIS A 7 29.82 -3.35 10.55
N THR A 8 30.92 -3.68 11.21
CA THR A 8 32.29 -3.44 10.74
C THR A 8 32.97 -4.76 10.38
N PRO A 9 32.81 -5.26 9.13
CA PRO A 9 33.44 -6.51 8.74
C PRO A 9 34.96 -6.41 8.78
N ARG A 10 35.66 -7.51 9.11
CA ARG A 10 37.14 -7.57 9.16
C ARG A 10 37.81 -7.22 7.83
N LYS A 11 37.10 -7.41 6.72
CA LYS A 11 37.50 -6.97 5.38
C LYS A 11 36.28 -6.33 4.72
N GLY A 12 36.48 -5.14 4.16
CA GLY A 12 35.45 -4.43 3.40
C GLY A 12 34.83 -3.23 4.13
N PRO A 13 33.80 -2.62 3.51
CA PRO A 13 33.20 -1.38 3.96
C PRO A 13 32.39 -1.57 5.25
N GLN A 14 32.28 -0.51 6.06
CA GLN A 14 31.35 -0.51 7.18
C GLN A 14 29.91 -0.50 6.66
N VAL A 15 29.00 -1.14 7.37
CA VAL A 15 27.59 -1.24 6.97
C VAL A 15 26.74 -0.65 8.07
N VAL A 16 25.98 0.39 7.77
CA VAL A 16 25.01 0.97 8.68
C VAL A 16 23.63 0.45 8.28
N THR A 17 22.95 -0.20 9.22
CA THR A 17 21.57 -0.64 9.04
C THR A 17 20.67 0.28 9.83
N LEU A 18 19.70 0.90 9.14
CA LEU A 18 18.69 1.77 9.72
C LEU A 18 17.31 1.24 9.34
N ILE A 19 16.56 0.79 10.34
CA ILE A 19 15.19 0.30 10.20
C ILE A 19 14.29 1.26 10.97
N LEU A 20 13.41 1.95 10.25
CA LEU A 20 12.46 2.91 10.81
C LEU A 20 11.05 2.52 10.33
N SER A 21 10.18 2.05 11.22
CA SER A 21 8.77 1.90 10.86
C SER A 21 8.01 3.19 11.15
N ALA A 22 7.15 3.58 10.20
CA ALA A 22 6.22 4.69 10.36
C ALA A 22 4.80 4.17 10.14
N LEU A 23 3.98 4.23 11.19
CA LEU A 23 2.58 3.77 11.17
C LEU A 23 1.62 4.81 10.58
N SER A 24 2.14 5.97 10.16
CA SER A 24 1.37 7.09 9.61
C SER A 24 2.14 7.78 8.48
N VAL A 25 1.44 8.61 7.72
CA VAL A 25 2.05 9.46 6.69
C VAL A 25 2.80 10.61 7.38
N ILE A 26 4.11 10.65 7.20
CA ILE A 26 5.00 11.70 7.71
C ILE A 26 5.12 12.80 6.64
N ARG A 27 4.54 13.97 6.95
CA ARG A 27 4.53 15.13 6.04
C ARG A 27 5.82 15.96 6.09
N ARG A 28 6.48 15.99 7.24
CA ARG A 28 7.73 16.75 7.47
C ARG A 28 8.75 15.82 8.09
N VAL A 29 9.95 15.79 7.52
CA VAL A 29 11.05 14.96 8.00
C VAL A 29 12.21 15.91 8.29
N TYR A 30 12.48 16.15 9.56
CA TYR A 30 13.63 16.96 9.97
C TYR A 30 14.87 16.06 10.08
N ILE A 31 15.93 16.45 9.39
CA ILE A 31 17.23 15.77 9.43
C ILE A 31 18.23 16.73 10.06
N ASP A 32 18.78 16.31 11.20
CA ASP A 32 19.91 16.97 11.85
C ASP A 32 21.21 16.31 11.38
N PHE A 33 22.10 17.11 10.81
CA PHE A 33 23.41 16.68 10.38
C PHE A 33 24.46 17.50 11.10
N VAL A 34 25.41 16.85 11.78
CA VAL A 34 26.52 17.52 12.45
C VAL A 34 27.80 16.72 12.27
N VAL A 35 28.87 17.42 11.91
CA VAL A 35 30.21 16.85 11.72
C VAL A 35 31.14 17.43 12.76
N TYR A 36 31.87 16.54 13.40
CA TYR A 36 32.93 16.87 14.35
C TYR A 36 34.26 16.32 13.83
N SER A 37 35.33 17.06 14.06
CA SER A 37 36.69 16.52 14.04
C SER A 37 37.00 15.96 15.41
N GLN A 38 37.58 14.76 15.47
CA GLN A 38 38.05 14.17 16.71
C GLN A 38 39.58 14.07 16.69
N TYR A 39 40.22 14.78 17.61
CA TYR A 39 41.66 14.67 17.85
C TYR A 39 41.89 14.30 19.32
N GLN A 40 42.52 13.14 19.54
CA GLN A 40 42.68 12.50 20.85
C GLN A 40 41.33 12.42 21.61
N HIS A 41 41.16 13.24 22.64
CA HIS A 41 39.98 13.29 23.51
C HIS A 41 39.12 14.55 23.29
N SER A 42 39.50 15.43 22.36
CA SER A 42 38.73 16.63 22.02
C SER A 42 37.90 16.42 20.75
N ARG A 43 36.65 16.88 20.78
CA ARG A 43 35.77 16.98 19.62
C ARG A 43 35.59 18.45 19.25
N THR A 44 36.00 18.82 18.05
CA THR A 44 35.83 20.17 17.51
C THR A 44 34.69 20.13 16.50
N TYR A 45 33.65 20.93 16.73
CA TYR A 45 32.57 21.11 15.77
C TYR A 45 33.14 21.68 14.47
N LEU A 46 32.80 21.05 13.34
CA LEU A 46 33.18 21.54 12.02
C LEU A 46 32.01 22.29 11.40
N PHE A 47 30.88 21.61 11.20
CA PHE A 47 29.67 22.20 10.66
C PHE A 47 28.46 21.31 10.95
N GLY A 48 27.28 21.89 10.82
CA GLY A 48 26.03 21.20 11.02
C GLY A 48 24.83 22.01 10.53
N THR A 49 23.72 21.33 10.34
CA THR A 49 22.47 21.92 9.86
C THR A 49 21.29 21.04 10.25
N THR A 50 20.14 21.66 10.44
CA THR A 50 18.84 21.00 10.45
C THR A 50 18.14 21.30 9.13
N ILE A 51 17.51 20.31 8.51
CA ILE A 51 16.84 20.47 7.22
C ILE A 51 15.47 19.81 7.32
N ASP A 52 14.40 20.51 6.94
CA ASP A 52 13.15 19.84 6.58
C ASP A 52 13.36 19.20 5.20
N TYR A 53 13.70 17.91 5.21
CA TYR A 53 14.06 17.16 4.01
C TYR A 53 12.92 17.15 2.98
N CYS A 54 11.66 17.04 3.42
CA CYS A 54 10.53 16.99 2.50
C CYS A 54 10.26 18.34 1.84
N GLU A 55 10.45 19.44 2.57
CA GLU A 55 10.40 20.78 2.03
C GLU A 55 11.58 21.02 1.07
N TYR A 56 12.79 20.65 1.47
CA TYR A 56 14.01 20.81 0.69
C TYR A 56 13.93 20.15 -0.69
N ILE A 57 13.44 18.91 -0.78
CA ILE A 57 13.31 18.22 -2.08
C ILE A 57 12.16 18.77 -2.94
N ALA A 58 11.17 19.43 -2.33
CA ALA A 58 10.06 20.04 -3.05
C ALA A 58 10.42 21.43 -3.61
N SER A 59 11.35 22.14 -2.95
CA SER A 59 11.75 23.52 -3.27
C SER A 59 13.26 23.67 -3.40
N THR A 60 13.93 22.70 -4.05
CA THR A 60 15.41 22.63 -4.15
C THR A 60 16.06 23.91 -4.67
N GLU A 61 15.38 24.68 -5.52
CA GLU A 61 15.87 25.95 -6.07
C GLU A 61 15.77 27.12 -5.08
N SER A 62 14.82 27.06 -4.14
CA SER A 62 14.53 28.12 -3.17
C SER A 62 15.31 27.97 -1.86
N TYR A 63 15.99 26.85 -1.64
CA TYR A 63 16.67 26.60 -0.37
C TYR A 63 18.04 27.28 -0.34
N THR A 64 18.26 28.19 0.62
CA THR A 64 19.47 29.02 0.70
C THR A 64 20.59 28.44 1.57
N ASN A 65 20.31 27.39 2.35
CA ASN A 65 21.30 26.79 3.26
C ASN A 65 22.38 25.99 2.49
N PRO A 66 23.65 26.44 2.45
CA PRO A 66 24.70 25.78 1.69
C PRO A 66 25.12 24.43 2.28
N VAL A 67 25.06 24.29 3.61
CA VAL A 67 25.36 23.02 4.29
C VAL A 67 24.31 21.97 3.91
N ALA A 68 23.04 22.36 3.83
CA ALA A 68 21.96 21.49 3.37
C ALA A 68 22.19 20.96 1.95
N LYS A 69 22.64 21.84 1.04
CA LYS A 69 22.99 21.45 -0.34
C LYS A 69 24.12 20.43 -0.40
N ILE A 70 25.18 20.64 0.38
CA ILE A 70 26.32 19.71 0.44
C ILE A 70 25.87 18.37 1.01
N VAL A 71 25.14 18.36 2.13
CA VAL A 71 24.64 17.14 2.77
C VAL A 71 23.76 16.35 1.80
N TYR A 72 22.84 17.02 1.11
CA TYR A 72 21.98 16.37 0.12
C TYR A 72 22.76 15.86 -1.10
N ALA A 73 23.72 16.63 -1.62
CA ALA A 73 24.57 16.20 -2.74
C ALA A 73 25.40 14.95 -2.39
N VAL A 74 25.97 14.90 -1.18
CA VAL A 74 26.67 13.72 -0.67
C VAL A 74 25.71 12.55 -0.53
N ALA A 75 24.50 12.77 0.00
CA ALA A 75 23.48 11.73 0.10
C ALA A 75 23.08 11.19 -1.28
N MET A 76 22.86 12.04 -2.28
CA MET A 76 22.60 11.62 -3.67
C MET A 76 23.74 10.80 -4.26
N GLN A 77 24.99 11.21 -4.04
CA GLN A 77 26.14 10.57 -4.67
C GLN A 77 26.54 9.26 -3.98
N LYS A 78 26.50 9.22 -2.64
CA LYS A 78 27.03 8.11 -1.84
C LYS A 78 25.93 7.20 -1.29
N PHE A 79 24.72 7.72 -1.15
CA PHE A 79 23.60 7.04 -0.51
C PHE A 79 22.28 7.27 -1.27
N PRO A 80 22.21 7.11 -2.61
CA PRO A 80 20.99 7.39 -3.37
C PRO A 80 19.81 6.54 -2.90
N HIS A 81 20.10 5.35 -2.37
CA HIS A 81 19.11 4.46 -1.79
C HIS A 81 18.62 4.88 -0.40
N ALA A 82 19.23 5.84 0.29
CA ALA A 82 18.76 6.32 1.59
C ALA A 82 17.75 7.46 1.48
N LEU A 83 17.59 8.02 0.28
CA LEU A 83 16.76 9.17 0.04
C LEU A 83 15.29 8.79 0.12
N LEU A 84 14.62 9.34 1.12
CA LEU A 84 13.19 9.13 1.31
C LEU A 84 12.42 9.79 0.16
N LYS A 85 11.36 9.13 -0.30
CA LYS A 85 10.34 9.81 -1.10
C LYS A 85 9.39 10.51 -0.13
N CYS A 86 9.12 11.79 -0.36
CA CYS A 86 8.13 12.52 0.43
C CYS A 86 6.78 12.61 -0.30
N PRO A 87 5.66 12.60 0.46
CA PRO A 87 5.58 12.40 1.91
C PRO A 87 6.00 10.98 2.32
N ALA A 88 6.80 10.86 3.39
CA ALA A 88 7.34 9.58 3.81
C ALA A 88 6.24 8.76 4.50
N SER A 89 5.82 7.66 3.89
CA SER A 89 4.82 6.75 4.48
C SER A 89 5.45 5.37 4.69
N GLY A 90 5.41 4.88 5.93
CA GLY A 90 5.65 3.46 6.21
C GLY A 90 4.38 2.61 6.04
N VAL A 91 3.24 3.23 5.74
CA VAL A 91 1.98 2.55 5.39
C VAL A 91 2.01 2.22 3.89
N PRO A 92 2.15 0.95 3.51
CA PRO A 92 2.34 0.54 2.13
C PRO A 92 1.05 0.60 1.32
N LEU A 93 -0.12 0.55 1.98
CA LEU A 93 -1.44 0.68 1.39
C LEU A 93 -2.28 1.64 2.22
N PHE A 94 -2.82 2.68 1.58
CA PHE A 94 -3.73 3.62 2.22
C PHE A 94 -5.00 3.79 1.38
N MET A 95 -6.15 3.51 1.97
CA MET A 95 -7.47 3.65 1.37
C MET A 95 -7.98 5.07 1.58
N ARG A 96 -8.16 5.84 0.51
CA ARG A 96 -8.66 7.21 0.53
C ARG A 96 -10.18 7.27 0.61
N LYS A 97 -10.85 6.36 -0.09
CA LYS A 97 -12.32 6.29 -0.21
C LYS A 97 -12.71 4.82 -0.33
N PHE A 98 -13.80 4.45 0.32
CA PHE A 98 -14.42 3.14 0.18
C PHE A 98 -15.92 3.29 0.36
N ASP A 99 -16.65 3.12 -0.74
CA ASP A 99 -18.10 3.30 -0.75
C ASP A 99 -18.76 2.09 -1.36
N CYS A 100 -19.76 1.55 -0.66
CA CYS A 100 -20.65 0.54 -1.23
C CYS A 100 -21.85 1.21 -1.86
N ILE A 101 -22.26 0.71 -3.02
CA ILE A 101 -23.51 1.09 -3.66
C ILE A 101 -24.64 0.42 -2.87
N ARG A 102 -25.38 1.22 -2.11
CA ARG A 102 -26.48 0.76 -1.26
C ARG A 102 -27.80 0.89 -2.02
N GLU A 103 -28.05 -0.06 -2.90
CA GLU A 103 -29.38 -0.24 -3.49
C GLU A 103 -30.05 -1.44 -2.81
N PRO A 104 -31.10 -1.23 -2.02
CA PRO A 104 -31.80 -2.33 -1.38
C PRO A 104 -32.50 -3.16 -2.45
N GLY A 105 -32.05 -4.41 -2.62
CA GLY A 105 -32.76 -5.41 -3.41
C GLY A 105 -33.77 -6.15 -2.55
N SER A 106 -34.73 -6.80 -3.19
CA SER A 106 -35.74 -7.62 -2.49
C SER A 106 -35.18 -8.90 -1.87
N SER A 107 -33.94 -9.30 -2.22
CA SER A 107 -33.34 -10.56 -1.77
C SER A 107 -31.91 -10.44 -1.19
N TRP A 108 -31.45 -9.21 -0.93
CA TRP A 108 -30.15 -8.96 -0.30
C TRP A 108 -30.13 -7.61 0.43
N ASN A 109 -29.29 -7.51 1.45
CA ASN A 109 -29.09 -6.28 2.21
C ASN A 109 -27.62 -6.07 2.61
N VAL A 110 -27.12 -4.85 2.45
CA VAL A 110 -25.81 -4.44 2.95
C VAL A 110 -25.97 -4.00 4.40
N LEU A 111 -25.58 -4.88 5.33
CA LEU A 111 -25.69 -4.66 6.77
C LEU A 111 -24.64 -3.67 7.28
N GLU A 112 -23.39 -3.81 6.81
CA GLU A 112 -22.30 -2.91 7.16
C GLU A 112 -21.42 -2.64 5.93
N CYS A 113 -21.01 -1.39 5.78
CA CYS A 113 -20.00 -0.98 4.83
C CYS A 113 -19.35 0.30 5.36
N SER A 114 -18.17 0.15 5.95
CA SER A 114 -17.46 1.26 6.59
C SER A 114 -15.95 1.13 6.50
N LEU A 115 -15.28 2.26 6.31
CA LEU A 115 -13.84 2.41 6.47
C LEU A 115 -13.58 3.25 7.73
N LYS A 116 -13.07 2.61 8.79
CA LYS A 116 -12.69 3.28 10.02
C LYS A 116 -11.22 3.65 9.94
N ASN A 117 -10.89 4.87 10.37
CA ASN A 117 -9.52 5.41 10.39
C ASN A 117 -9.12 5.73 11.84
N PRO A 118 -8.84 4.72 12.69
CA PRO A 118 -8.47 4.99 14.07
C PRO A 118 -7.11 5.72 14.12
N ARG A 119 -6.92 6.54 15.14
CA ARG A 119 -5.64 7.27 15.31
C ARG A 119 -4.54 6.26 15.66
N HIS A 120 -3.37 6.43 15.03
CA HIS A 120 -2.17 5.64 15.31
C HIS A 120 -2.30 4.12 15.06
N SER A 121 -3.26 3.68 14.25
CA SER A 121 -3.39 2.28 13.83
C SER A 121 -3.73 2.16 12.34
N ALA A 122 -3.72 0.93 11.82
CA ALA A 122 -4.14 0.64 10.46
C ALA A 122 -5.63 0.99 10.26
N GLN A 123 -6.00 1.35 9.02
CA GLN A 123 -7.41 1.53 8.68
C GLN A 123 -8.12 0.17 8.79
N LEU A 124 -9.37 0.19 9.24
CA LEU A 124 -10.19 -1.00 9.41
C LEU A 124 -11.34 -0.97 8.42
N LEU A 125 -11.41 -1.97 7.57
CA LEU A 125 -12.49 -2.16 6.61
C LEU A 125 -13.52 -3.12 7.20
N ASN A 126 -14.79 -2.71 7.16
CA ASN A 126 -15.93 -3.54 7.58
C ASN A 126 -16.91 -3.66 6.42
N ILE A 127 -17.23 -4.90 6.04
CA ILE A 127 -18.23 -5.24 5.02
C ILE A 127 -19.06 -6.39 5.56
N ALA A 128 -20.38 -6.21 5.64
CA ALA A 128 -21.31 -7.27 5.95
C ALA A 128 -22.47 -7.22 4.96
N VAL A 129 -22.71 -8.31 4.26
CA VAL A 129 -23.80 -8.46 3.29
C VAL A 129 -24.61 -9.69 3.67
N ASN A 130 -25.92 -9.56 3.69
CA ASN A 130 -26.86 -10.65 3.88
C ASN A 130 -27.56 -10.96 2.56
N ILE A 131 -27.61 -12.24 2.20
CA ILE A 131 -28.30 -12.74 1.02
C ILE A 131 -29.47 -13.58 1.54
N ASP A 132 -30.69 -13.04 1.42
CA ASP A 132 -31.92 -13.61 2.00
C ASP A 132 -32.53 -14.71 1.12
N GLN A 133 -32.15 -14.78 -0.15
CA GLN A 133 -32.60 -15.83 -1.07
C GLN A 133 -31.41 -16.48 -1.77
N THR A 134 -31.49 -17.79 -1.97
CA THR A 134 -30.44 -18.55 -2.68
C THR A 134 -30.18 -17.99 -4.08
N ILE A 135 -28.93 -17.65 -4.36
CA ILE A 135 -28.50 -17.19 -5.69
C ILE A 135 -27.70 -18.30 -6.36
N PRO A 136 -28.22 -18.94 -7.42
CA PRO A 136 -27.56 -20.07 -8.05
C PRO A 136 -26.43 -19.67 -8.99
N LYS A 137 -26.45 -18.43 -9.50
CA LYS A 137 -25.44 -17.90 -10.43
C LYS A 137 -25.04 -16.49 -10.06
N VAL A 138 -23.75 -16.29 -9.84
CA VAL A 138 -23.16 -15.02 -9.42
C VAL A 138 -22.09 -14.63 -10.42
N TYR A 139 -22.23 -13.45 -11.01
CA TYR A 139 -21.23 -12.83 -11.85
C TYR A 139 -20.47 -11.79 -11.04
N ILE A 140 -19.14 -11.86 -11.09
CA ILE A 140 -18.25 -10.92 -10.45
C ILE A 140 -17.59 -10.10 -11.55
N THR A 141 -17.85 -8.80 -11.54
CA THR A 141 -17.18 -7.82 -12.38
C THR A 141 -16.19 -7.04 -11.52
N THR A 142 -14.92 -7.00 -11.91
CA THR A 142 -13.88 -6.24 -11.22
C THR A 142 -13.11 -5.40 -12.23
N ASN A 143 -12.93 -4.11 -11.95
CA ASN A 143 -12.12 -3.22 -12.77
C ASN A 143 -11.14 -2.46 -11.88
N VAL A 144 -9.90 -2.30 -12.36
CA VAL A 144 -8.86 -1.54 -11.68
C VAL A 144 -8.28 -0.52 -12.64
N TYR A 145 -8.11 0.69 -12.13
CA TYR A 145 -7.63 1.85 -12.86
C TYR A 145 -6.45 2.47 -12.11
N VAL A 146 -5.45 2.92 -12.85
CA VAL A 146 -4.41 3.81 -12.33
C VAL A 146 -4.93 5.24 -12.40
N LYS A 147 -4.88 5.97 -11.28
CA LYS A 147 -5.30 7.36 -11.18
C LYS A 147 -4.09 8.27 -11.40
N GLN A 148 -4.03 8.94 -12.55
CA GLN A 148 -2.98 9.90 -12.89
C GLN A 148 -3.58 11.30 -13.00
N ARG A 149 -3.29 12.16 -12.00
CA ARG A 149 -3.86 13.51 -11.87
C ARG A 149 -5.40 13.48 -11.93
N GLN A 150 -5.99 13.81 -13.08
CA GLN A 150 -7.43 13.88 -13.31
C GLN A 150 -7.97 12.74 -14.18
N HIS A 151 -7.11 11.85 -14.68
CA HIS A 151 -7.51 10.76 -15.56
C HIS A 151 -7.39 9.39 -14.87
N LEU A 152 -8.35 8.52 -15.19
CA LEU A 152 -8.34 7.11 -14.84
C LEU A 152 -7.89 6.30 -16.06
N MET A 153 -6.77 5.61 -15.95
CA MET A 153 -6.29 4.70 -16.98
C MET A 153 -6.68 3.28 -16.59
N PHE A 154 -7.46 2.61 -17.43
CA PHE A 154 -7.82 1.21 -17.21
C PHE A 154 -6.57 0.35 -17.22
N LEU A 155 -6.39 -0.44 -16.17
CA LEU A 155 -5.23 -1.32 -16.00
C LEU A 155 -5.60 -2.75 -16.38
N TYR A 156 -6.61 -3.29 -15.70
CA TYR A 156 -7.20 -4.57 -16.02
C TYR A 156 -8.61 -4.64 -15.44
N GLY A 157 -9.40 -5.54 -15.99
CA GLY A 157 -10.73 -5.83 -15.51
C GLY A 157 -11.25 -7.10 -16.14
N THR A 158 -12.24 -7.69 -15.49
CA THR A 158 -12.85 -8.93 -15.94
C THR A 158 -14.24 -9.10 -15.37
N THR A 159 -15.05 -9.89 -16.08
CA THR A 159 -16.32 -10.41 -15.60
C THR A 159 -16.30 -11.92 -15.76
N PHE A 160 -16.61 -12.64 -14.69
CA PHE A 160 -16.68 -14.10 -14.72
C PHE A 160 -17.82 -14.61 -13.84
N GLU A 161 -18.31 -15.81 -14.16
CA GLU A 161 -19.32 -16.50 -13.36
C GLU A 161 -18.60 -17.30 -12.26
N TYR A 162 -18.84 -16.90 -11.00
CA TYR A 162 -18.14 -17.38 -9.83
C TYR A 162 -18.41 -18.86 -9.53
N CYS A 163 -19.66 -19.30 -9.70
CA CYS A 163 -20.07 -20.65 -9.39
C CYS A 163 -19.43 -21.68 -10.33
N GLU A 164 -19.44 -21.38 -11.63
CA GLU A 164 -18.80 -22.12 -12.71
C GLU A 164 -17.29 -22.11 -12.55
N PHE A 165 -16.70 -20.97 -12.19
CA PHE A 165 -15.27 -20.83 -11.91
C PHE A 165 -14.82 -21.70 -10.72
N LEU A 166 -15.66 -21.85 -9.70
CA LEU A 166 -15.37 -22.74 -8.58
C LEU A 166 -15.46 -24.23 -8.97
N MET A 167 -16.47 -24.61 -9.74
CA MET A 167 -16.80 -26.00 -10.04
C MET A 167 -15.92 -26.61 -11.13
N HIS A 168 -15.53 -25.83 -12.14
CA HIS A 168 -14.77 -26.33 -13.28
C HIS A 168 -13.34 -25.79 -13.27
N ASN A 169 -12.35 -26.67 -13.14
CA ASN A 169 -10.94 -26.26 -13.20
C ASN A 169 -10.54 -25.74 -14.60
N ASP A 170 -11.22 -26.20 -15.65
CA ASP A 170 -10.91 -25.82 -17.04
C ASP A 170 -11.24 -24.34 -17.35
N THR A 171 -12.29 -23.79 -16.72
CA THR A 171 -12.66 -22.37 -16.86
C THR A 171 -11.70 -21.45 -16.12
N ARG A 172 -10.90 -21.96 -15.18
CA ARG A 172 -9.82 -21.20 -14.54
C ARG A 172 -8.70 -20.88 -15.52
N GLN A 173 -8.48 -21.72 -16.54
CA GLN A 173 -7.35 -21.51 -17.46
C GLN A 173 -7.62 -20.42 -18.52
N THR A 174 -8.87 -20.04 -18.75
CA THR A 174 -9.24 -19.09 -19.82
C THR A 174 -9.19 -17.63 -19.37
N ASN A 175 -9.24 -17.35 -18.07
CA ASN A 175 -9.33 -15.99 -17.55
C ASN A 175 -8.28 -15.75 -16.44
N PRO A 176 -7.06 -15.31 -16.82
CA PRO A 176 -5.97 -15.13 -15.86
C PRO A 176 -6.25 -14.06 -14.80
N VAL A 177 -7.07 -13.05 -15.13
CA VAL A 177 -7.49 -12.02 -14.16
C VAL A 177 -8.45 -12.60 -13.13
N ALA A 178 -9.39 -13.47 -13.53
CA ALA A 178 -10.28 -14.16 -12.60
C ALA A 178 -9.50 -15.10 -11.66
N VAL A 179 -8.49 -15.83 -12.17
CA VAL A 179 -7.59 -16.65 -11.35
C VAL A 179 -6.88 -15.82 -10.31
N LEU A 180 -6.40 -14.65 -10.72
CA LEU A 180 -5.71 -13.74 -9.83
C LEU A 180 -6.61 -13.22 -8.70
N ILE A 181 -7.84 -12.81 -9.04
CA ILE A 181 -8.85 -12.37 -8.07
C ILE A 181 -9.21 -13.51 -7.12
N TYR A 182 -9.41 -14.72 -7.64
CA TYR A 182 -9.71 -15.89 -6.83
C TYR A 182 -8.57 -16.25 -5.86
N ASN A 183 -7.33 -16.28 -6.34
CA ASN A 183 -6.18 -16.59 -5.49
C ASN A 183 -5.98 -15.53 -4.41
N TYR A 184 -6.20 -14.26 -4.75
CA TYR A 184 -6.19 -13.16 -3.78
C TYR A 184 -7.28 -13.33 -2.71
N ALA A 185 -8.51 -13.65 -3.12
CA ALA A 185 -9.62 -13.92 -2.21
C ALA A 185 -9.38 -15.17 -1.36
N LYS A 186 -8.80 -16.24 -1.94
CA LYS A 186 -8.47 -17.47 -1.23
C LYS A 186 -7.43 -17.25 -0.15
N PHE A 187 -6.46 -16.38 -0.40
CA PHE A 187 -5.41 -16.07 0.55
C PHE A 187 -5.90 -15.15 1.68
N ASN A 188 -6.64 -14.09 1.34
CA ASN A 188 -7.01 -13.03 2.30
C ASN A 188 -8.39 -13.24 2.95
N PHE A 189 -9.31 -13.91 2.24
CA PHE A 189 -10.73 -14.04 2.62
C PHE A 189 -11.29 -15.45 2.35
N PRO A 190 -10.62 -16.53 2.80
CA PRO A 190 -11.08 -17.89 2.53
C PRO A 190 -12.52 -18.15 3.02
N GLN A 191 -12.96 -17.47 4.07
CA GLN A 191 -14.31 -17.57 4.62
C GLN A 191 -15.42 -17.05 3.69
N LEU A 192 -15.07 -16.21 2.71
CA LEU A 192 -16.03 -15.71 1.72
C LEU A 192 -16.19 -16.65 0.53
N LEU A 193 -15.26 -17.61 0.36
CA LEU A 193 -15.29 -18.56 -0.74
C LEU A 193 -16.20 -19.75 -0.41
N LYS A 194 -17.51 -19.52 -0.50
CA LYS A 194 -18.52 -20.58 -0.34
C LYS A 194 -18.90 -21.20 -1.69
N PRO A 195 -19.22 -22.51 -1.73
CA PRO A 195 -19.78 -23.12 -2.93
C PRO A 195 -21.16 -22.53 -3.24
N CYS A 196 -21.55 -22.59 -4.51
CA CYS A 196 -22.89 -22.17 -4.93
C CYS A 196 -23.94 -23.28 -4.74
N PRO A 197 -25.23 -22.95 -4.58
CA PRO A 197 -25.81 -21.60 -4.55
C PRO A 197 -25.41 -20.80 -3.31
N VAL A 198 -25.24 -19.49 -3.46
CA VAL A 198 -24.84 -18.63 -2.34
C VAL A 198 -26.05 -18.14 -1.54
N GLU A 199 -25.94 -18.18 -0.22
CA GLU A 199 -26.97 -17.72 0.72
C GLU A 199 -26.32 -17.28 2.05
N GLY A 200 -27.02 -16.45 2.81
CA GLY A 200 -26.71 -16.08 4.17
C GLY A 200 -25.74 -14.91 4.26
N ILE A 201 -25.09 -14.80 5.42
CA ILE A 201 -24.27 -13.64 5.76
C ILE A 201 -22.81 -13.85 5.34
N TYR A 202 -22.26 -12.84 4.67
CA TYR A 202 -20.87 -12.69 4.29
C TYR A 202 -20.30 -11.51 5.08
N ASN A 203 -19.38 -11.80 6.01
CA ASN A 203 -18.86 -10.81 6.93
C ASN A 203 -17.33 -10.73 6.84
N VAL A 204 -16.85 -9.51 6.68
CA VAL A 204 -15.46 -9.08 6.80
C VAL A 204 -15.45 -7.93 7.79
N SER A 205 -15.30 -8.24 9.08
CA SER A 205 -15.17 -7.22 10.13
C SER A 205 -13.69 -6.99 10.48
N ASP A 206 -13.36 -5.75 10.84
CA ASP A 206 -12.06 -5.32 11.33
C ASP A 206 -10.86 -5.75 10.47
N LEU A 207 -11.07 -5.80 9.15
CA LEU A 207 -9.98 -6.11 8.22
C LEU A 207 -8.98 -4.95 8.24
N ARG A 208 -7.76 -5.26 8.68
CA ARG A 208 -6.65 -4.30 8.69
C ARG A 208 -6.21 -4.04 7.26
N VAL A 209 -6.28 -2.78 6.84
CA VAL A 209 -5.72 -2.33 5.56
C VAL A 209 -4.21 -2.25 5.70
N ASP A 210 -3.51 -3.27 5.21
CA ASP A 210 -2.05 -3.39 5.28
C ASP A 210 -1.43 -3.92 3.96
N LYS A 211 -0.13 -4.23 4.00
CA LYS A 211 0.62 -4.70 2.82
C LYS A 211 0.11 -6.01 2.21
N ASN A 212 -0.55 -6.86 2.99
CA ASN A 212 -0.99 -8.19 2.53
C ASN A 212 -2.15 -8.05 1.54
N LEU A 213 -2.87 -6.93 1.61
CA LEU A 213 -3.93 -6.58 0.66
C LEU A 213 -3.40 -5.96 -0.64
N ILE A 214 -2.08 -5.78 -0.80
CA ILE A 214 -1.48 -5.31 -2.06
C ILE A 214 -1.18 -6.54 -2.92
N PRO A 215 -1.85 -6.71 -4.07
CA PRO A 215 -1.49 -7.78 -4.98
C PRO A 215 -0.05 -7.61 -5.50
N PRO A 216 0.70 -8.70 -5.74
CA PRO A 216 2.15 -8.65 -5.99
C PRO A 216 2.56 -7.92 -7.28
N PHE A 217 1.63 -7.67 -8.19
CA PHE A 217 1.84 -7.00 -9.47
C PHE A 217 1.44 -5.52 -9.45
N VAL A 218 0.91 -5.02 -8.32
CA VAL A 218 0.53 -3.61 -8.19
C VAL A 218 1.77 -2.77 -7.91
N THR A 219 2.00 -1.77 -8.76
CA THR A 219 3.13 -0.84 -8.62
C THR A 219 2.77 0.34 -7.72
N PRO A 220 3.77 1.11 -7.23
CA PRO A 220 3.48 2.30 -6.44
C PRO A 220 2.69 3.34 -7.23
N GLY A 221 1.60 3.87 -6.67
CA GLY A 221 0.72 4.80 -7.36
C GLY A 221 -0.62 5.00 -6.66
N ALA A 222 -1.46 5.83 -7.27
CA ALA A 222 -2.86 5.97 -6.89
C ALA A 222 -3.74 5.11 -7.80
N TYR A 223 -4.75 4.47 -7.23
CA TYR A 223 -5.63 3.54 -7.91
C TYR A 223 -7.08 3.81 -7.57
N PHE A 224 -7.94 3.46 -8.51
CA PHE A 224 -9.37 3.36 -8.34
C PHE A 224 -9.80 1.95 -8.75
N SER A 225 -10.62 1.29 -7.96
CA SER A 225 -11.16 -0.02 -8.28
C SER A 225 -12.64 -0.09 -8.06
N THR A 226 -13.34 -0.80 -8.95
CA THR A 226 -14.74 -1.13 -8.79
C THR A 226 -14.89 -2.64 -8.74
N GLN A 227 -15.76 -3.11 -7.86
CA GLN A 227 -16.15 -4.51 -7.80
C GLN A 227 -17.66 -4.62 -7.67
N ARG A 228 -18.27 -5.50 -8.45
CA ARG A 228 -19.71 -5.67 -8.57
C ARG A 228 -20.06 -7.14 -8.65
N PHE A 229 -21.00 -7.55 -7.82
CA PHE A 229 -21.60 -8.87 -7.75
C PHE A 229 -23.03 -8.76 -8.28
N HIS A 230 -23.34 -9.50 -9.34
CA HIS A 230 -24.64 -9.39 -10.00
C HIS A 230 -25.11 -10.74 -10.56
N ASN A 231 -26.38 -10.86 -10.95
CA ASN A 231 -26.86 -12.04 -11.64
C ASN A 231 -26.83 -11.89 -13.17
N LYS A 232 -27.33 -12.93 -13.85
CA LYS A 232 -27.52 -12.97 -15.30
C LYS A 232 -28.49 -11.90 -15.81
N ARG A 233 -29.42 -11.44 -14.96
CA ARG A 233 -30.37 -10.34 -15.27
C ARG A 233 -29.77 -8.96 -15.02
N ASN A 234 -28.47 -8.88 -14.70
CA ASN A 234 -27.75 -7.65 -14.40
C ASN A 234 -28.26 -6.91 -13.15
N GLU A 235 -28.94 -7.61 -12.23
CA GLU A 235 -29.33 -7.08 -10.92
C GLU A 235 -28.12 -7.14 -9.99
N THR A 236 -27.80 -6.03 -9.32
CA THR A 236 -26.61 -5.90 -8.45
C THR A 236 -26.92 -6.32 -7.02
N PHE A 237 -26.27 -7.37 -6.55
CA PHE A 237 -26.36 -7.81 -5.16
C PHE A 237 -25.51 -6.97 -4.22
N PHE A 238 -24.31 -6.65 -4.69
CA PHE A 238 -23.35 -5.89 -3.92
C PHE A 238 -22.39 -5.23 -4.89
N ALA A 239 -22.06 -3.97 -4.65
CA ALA A 239 -21.00 -3.31 -5.37
C ALA A 239 -20.29 -2.32 -4.46
N TYR A 240 -19.01 -2.13 -4.71
CA TYR A 240 -18.23 -1.12 -4.03
C TYR A 240 -17.19 -0.51 -4.95
N GLU A 241 -16.81 0.71 -4.60
CA GLU A 241 -15.73 1.45 -5.22
C GLU A 241 -14.70 1.79 -4.14
N ALA A 242 -13.42 1.67 -4.50
CA ALA A 242 -12.32 2.01 -3.61
C ALA A 242 -11.31 2.91 -4.32
N GLU A 243 -10.94 4.01 -3.67
CA GLU A 243 -9.75 4.78 -4.01
C GLU A 243 -8.66 4.43 -3.00
N PHE A 244 -7.49 4.02 -3.48
CA PHE A 244 -6.36 3.70 -2.62
C PHE A 244 -5.04 4.12 -3.25
N SER A 245 -4.03 4.25 -2.41
CA SER A 245 -2.66 4.51 -2.84
C SER A 245 -1.73 3.44 -2.31
N VAL A 246 -0.92 2.90 -3.20
CA VAL A 246 0.19 2.00 -2.86
C VAL A 246 1.45 2.83 -2.80
N ALA A 247 2.05 2.90 -1.61
CA ALA A 247 3.34 3.56 -1.46
C ALA A 247 4.43 2.65 -2.05
N ALA A 248 5.48 3.27 -2.58
CA ALA A 248 6.68 2.50 -2.89
C ALA A 248 7.15 1.81 -1.61
N PRO A 249 7.59 0.54 -1.66
CA PRO A 249 8.18 -0.12 -0.52
C PRO A 249 9.19 0.83 0.09
N SER A 250 8.88 1.33 1.28
CA SER A 250 9.76 2.30 1.90
C SER A 250 11.09 1.62 2.14
N ILE A 251 12.15 2.39 1.96
CA ILE A 251 13.55 1.95 2.04
C ILE A 251 13.94 1.51 3.47
N PHE A 252 12.99 1.55 4.40
CA PHE A 252 13.13 1.20 5.81
C PHE A 252 13.48 -0.27 6.10
N ASN A 253 13.76 -1.07 5.07
CA ASN A 253 14.31 -2.42 5.21
C ASN A 253 15.51 -2.63 4.27
N ARG A 254 16.42 -1.64 4.18
CA ARG A 254 17.66 -1.77 3.40
C ARG A 254 18.89 -1.53 4.26
N THR A 255 19.81 -2.47 4.18
CA THR A 255 21.18 -2.39 4.69
C THR A 255 21.96 -1.38 3.85
N MET A 256 22.58 -0.37 4.47
CA MET A 256 23.39 0.62 3.75
C MET A 256 24.88 0.37 3.95
N THR A 257 25.65 0.36 2.88
CA THR A 257 27.11 0.27 2.94
C THR A 257 27.70 1.67 3.04
N MET A 258 28.32 2.02 4.16
CA MET A 258 29.05 3.26 4.36
C MET A 258 30.54 2.99 4.08
N PHE A 259 31.04 3.59 3.00
CA PHE A 259 32.46 3.65 2.60
C PHE A 259 33.04 2.43 1.86
N ALA A 260 32.84 2.36 0.54
CA ALA A 260 33.83 1.74 -0.33
C ALA A 260 34.95 2.78 -0.60
N LEU A 261 36.00 2.74 0.20
CA LEU A 261 37.27 3.38 -0.19
C LEU A 261 37.91 2.46 -1.24
N LYS A 262 37.98 2.95 -2.49
CA LYS A 262 38.95 2.43 -3.47
C LYS A 262 40.28 3.10 -3.21
#